data_AF-A0AAA9SB41-F1
#
_entry.id   AF-A0AAA9SB41-F1
#
_cell.length_a   1.000
_cell.length_b   1.000
_cell.length_c   1.000
_cell.angle_alpha   90.00
_cell.angle_beta   90.00
_cell.angle_gamma   90.00
#
_symmetry.space_group_name_H-M   'P 1'
#
loop_
_entity.id
_entity.type
_entity.pdbx_description
1 polymer ?
#
loop_
_entity_poly.entity_id
_entity_poly.type
_entity_poly.pdbx_seq_one_letter_code
_entity_poly.pdbx_strand_id
1 'polypeptide(L)' 'MTETNNECSIKVLCRFRPLNQAEILRGDKFIPIFQGDDSVVIGAMATHSSTLSWRIPGTEEPGGLPSMGLPRAGHN' A
#
# COMPACT_ATOMS: atom_id res chain seq x y z
N MET A 1 46.66 -2.85 -0.68
CA MET A 1 45.61 -3.87 -0.52
C MET A 1 44.48 -3.43 -1.42
N THR A 2 44.19 -4.21 -2.47
CA THR A 2 43.20 -3.88 -3.50
C THR A 2 41.81 -3.86 -2.88
N GLU A 3 41.09 -2.74 -3.02
CA GLU A 3 39.69 -2.65 -2.59
C GLU A 3 38.85 -3.72 -3.29
N THR A 4 38.31 -4.63 -2.49
CA THR A 4 37.34 -5.62 -2.93
C THR A 4 36.03 -4.89 -3.19
N ASN A 5 35.80 -4.48 -4.43
CA ASN A 5 34.51 -3.97 -4.87
C ASN A 5 33.48 -5.11 -4.77
N ASN A 6 32.73 -5.13 -3.67
CA ASN A 6 31.68 -6.09 -3.42
C ASN A 6 30.38 -5.55 -4.01
N GLU A 7 30.20 -5.77 -5.31
CA GLU A 7 28.93 -5.54 -5.97
C GLU A 7 27.85 -6.47 -5.38
N CYS A 8 26.84 -5.89 -4.75
CA CYS A 8 25.67 -6.61 -4.24
C CYS A 8 24.45 -6.20 -5.08
N SER A 9 23.99 -7.09 -5.96
CA SER A 9 22.80 -6.84 -6.79
C SER A 9 21.51 -7.34 -6.12
N ILE A 10 20.55 -6.45 -5.87
CA ILE A 10 19.23 -6.83 -5.39
C ILE A 10 18.29 -7.02 -6.58
N LYS A 11 17.58 -8.15 -6.62
CA LYS A 11 16.55 -8.43 -7.63
C LYS A 11 15.18 -8.40 -6.96
N VAL A 12 14.27 -7.60 -7.52
CA VAL A 12 12.89 -7.50 -7.05
C VAL A 12 11.98 -8.10 -8.12
N LEU A 13 11.03 -8.92 -7.68
CA LEU A 13 10.01 -9.50 -8.55
C LEU A 13 8.63 -9.14 -8.02
N CYS A 14 7.73 -8.72 -8.91
CA CYS A 14 6.33 -8.50 -8.57
C CYS A 14 5.51 -9.76 -8.86
N ARG A 15 4.79 -10.28 -7.86
CA ARG A 15 3.94 -11.47 -8.01
C ARG A 15 2.47 -11.08 -8.11
N PHE A 16 1.93 -11.13 -9.31
CA PHE A 16 0.50 -10.92 -9.54
C PHE A 16 -0.26 -12.23 -9.33
N ARG A 17 -1.27 -12.21 -8.45
CA ARG A 17 -2.19 -13.34 -8.27
C ARG A 17 -3.45 -13.12 -9.10
N PRO A 18 -3.92 -14.14 -9.83
CA PRO A 18 -5.26 -14.11 -10.39
C PRO A 18 -6.30 -13.95 -9.28
N LEU A 19 -7.41 -13.27 -9.60
CA LEU A 19 -8.55 -13.17 -8.70
C LEU A 19 -9.17 -14.56 -8.48
N ASN A 20 -9.57 -14.83 -7.25
CA ASN A 20 -10.34 -15.99 -6.87
C ASN A 20 -11.84 -15.76 -7.09
N GLN A 21 -12.65 -16.82 -6.93
CA GLN A 21 -14.08 -16.77 -7.20
C GLN A 21 -14.85 -15.78 -6.30
N ALA A 22 -14.47 -15.65 -5.02
CA ALA A 22 -15.11 -14.69 -4.11
C ALA A 22 -14.78 -13.24 -4.48
N GLU A 23 -13.55 -12.97 -4.93
CA GLU A 23 -13.11 -11.65 -5.42
C GLU A 23 -13.87 -11.27 -6.69
N ILE A 24 -14.05 -12.23 -7.61
CA ILE A 24 -14.84 -12.03 -8.84
C ILE A 24 -16.31 -11.75 -8.50
N LEU A 25 -16.92 -12.52 -7.58
CA LEU A 25 -18.32 -12.33 -7.18
C LEU A 25 -18.56 -10.99 -6.45
N ARG A 26 -17.57 -10.49 -5.72
CA ARG A 26 -17.61 -9.16 -5.10
C ARG A 26 -17.50 -8.02 -6.13
N GLY A 27 -17.02 -8.32 -7.33
CA GLY A 27 -16.84 -7.34 -8.42
C GLY A 27 -15.43 -6.77 -8.52
N ASP A 28 -14.44 -7.40 -7.91
CA ASP A 28 -13.05 -6.98 -8.05
C ASP A 28 -12.58 -7.18 -9.49
N LYS A 29 -11.72 -6.27 -9.96
CA LYS A 29 -11.17 -6.32 -11.32
C LYS A 29 -9.68 -6.55 -11.26
N PHE A 30 -9.18 -7.43 -12.11
CA PHE A 30 -7.75 -7.56 -12.33
C PHE A 30 -7.28 -6.33 -13.10
N ILE A 31 -6.67 -5.39 -12.39
CA ILE A 31 -6.17 -4.10 -12.91
C ILE A 31 -4.72 -4.06 -13.42
N PRO A 32 -3.81 -5.02 -13.11
CA PRO A 32 -2.45 -4.97 -13.64
C PRO A 32 -2.41 -5.04 -15.16
N ILE A 33 -1.80 -4.03 -15.79
CA ILE A 33 -1.51 -3.99 -17.23
C ILE A 33 0.00 -4.08 -17.43
N PHE A 34 0.45 -5.14 -18.10
CA PHE A 34 1.87 -5.36 -18.39
C PHE A 34 2.26 -4.60 -19.66
N GLN A 35 3.17 -3.63 -19.55
CA GLN A 35 3.65 -2.82 -20.67
C GLN A 35 4.97 -3.34 -21.27
N GLY A 36 5.56 -4.35 -20.64
CA GLY A 36 6.83 -4.95 -21.02
C GLY A 36 7.26 -5.97 -19.96
N ASP A 37 8.54 -6.31 -19.95
CA ASP A 37 9.15 -7.23 -18.99
C ASP A 37 9.40 -6.59 -17.62
N ASP A 38 9.76 -5.31 -17.57
CA ASP A 38 10.11 -4.62 -16.32
C ASP A 38 9.04 -3.61 -15.82
N SER A 39 7.94 -3.43 -16.57
CA SER A 39 6.95 -2.38 -16.27
C SER A 39 5.50 -2.89 -16.25
N VAL A 40 4.80 -2.52 -15.18
CA VAL A 40 3.38 -2.80 -14.95
C VAL A 40 2.66 -1.53 -14.51
N VAL A 41 1.53 -1.25 -15.14
CA VAL A 41 0.65 -0.13 -14.77
C VAL A 41 -0.49 -0.64 -13.92
N ILE A 42 -0.68 -0.02 -12.75
CA ILE A 42 -1.75 -0.32 -11.80
C ILE A 42 -2.67 0.90 -11.73
N GLY A 43 -3.85 0.80 -12.34
CA GLY A 43 -4.84 1.87 -12.35
C GLY A 43 -5.68 1.85 -13.63
N ALA A 44 -6.98 2.13 -13.52
CA ALA A 44 -7.84 2.30 -14.68
C ALA A 44 -7.53 3.66 -15.34
N MET A 45 -7.35 3.71 -16.67
CA MET A 45 -7.41 4.98 -17.41
C MET A 45 -8.79 5.57 -17.17
N ALA A 46 -8.86 6.59 -16.31
CA ALA A 46 -10.11 7.27 -16.00
C ALA A 46 -10.52 8.13 -17.20
N THR A 47 -11.12 7.51 -18.22
CA THR A 47 -11.89 8.27 -19.20
C THR A 47 -13.19 8.69 -18.52
N HIS A 48 -13.13 9.90 -17.95
CA HIS A 48 -14.21 10.70 -17.39
C HIS A 48 -14.90 10.17 -16.12
N SER A 49 -14.72 10.94 -15.05
CA SER A 49 -15.53 10.99 -13.82
C SER A 49 -15.38 9.85 -12.81
N SER A 50 -14.22 9.78 -12.14
CA SER A 50 -14.09 9.10 -10.83
C SER A 50 -13.49 10.05 -9.81
N THR A 51 -14.31 10.88 -9.17
CA THR A 51 -13.90 11.68 -8.01
C THR A 51 -13.94 10.88 -6.70
N LEU A 52 -14.50 9.67 -6.65
CA LEU A 52 -14.73 8.97 -5.38
C LEU A 52 -14.64 7.45 -5.52
N SER A 53 -13.45 6.84 -5.49
CA SER A 53 -13.36 5.40 -5.18
C SER A 53 -11.99 4.93 -4.66
N TRP A 54 -11.27 5.77 -3.93
CA TRP A 54 -10.29 5.26 -2.96
C TRP A 54 -10.45 6.08 -1.67
N ARG A 55 -11.44 5.71 -0.85
CA ARG A 55 -11.39 6.08 0.57
C ARG A 55 -10.36 5.15 1.22
N ILE A 56 -9.25 5.70 1.68
CA ILE A 56 -8.35 5.03 2.62
C ILE A 56 -9.18 4.70 3.87
N PRO A 57 -9.41 3.42 4.23
CA PRO A 57 -10.05 3.10 5.50
C PRO A 57 -9.01 3.40 6.60
N GLY A 58 -9.18 4.53 7.30
CA GLY A 58 -8.26 4.91 8.38
C GLY A 58 -8.18 6.40 8.73
N THR A 59 -8.86 7.30 8.02
CA THR A 59 -8.94 8.71 8.43
C THR A 59 -10.31 9.02 9.02
N GLU A 60 -10.66 8.34 10.11
CA GLU A 60 -11.67 8.82 11.06
C GLU A 60 -10.96 9.23 12.35
N GLU A 61 -10.68 10.51 12.50
CA GLU A 61 -10.52 11.11 13.83
C GLU A 61 -11.76 11.98 14.05
N PRO A 62 -12.76 11.46 14.79
CA PRO A 62 -13.42 12.30 15.77
C PRO A 62 -13.73 11.49 17.03
N GLY A 63 -12.79 11.49 17.97
CA GLY A 63 -12.98 10.86 19.26
C GLY A 63 -11.77 11.06 20.16
N GLY A 64 -11.60 12.28 20.67
CA GLY A 64 -10.55 12.61 21.63
C GLY A 64 -10.50 11.57 22.76
N LEU A 65 -9.35 10.91 22.89
CA LEU A 65 -9.09 10.01 24.01
C LEU A 65 -9.17 10.82 25.31
N PRO A 66 -9.88 10.35 26.36
CA PRO A 66 -9.70 10.94 27.67
C PRO A 66 -8.25 10.68 28.09
N SER A 67 -7.49 11.78 28.24
CA SER A 67 -6.14 11.76 28.80
C SER A 67 -6.21 11.16 30.21
N MET A 68 -5.82 9.89 30.36
CA MET A 68 -5.58 9.33 31.69
C MET A 68 -4.32 10.00 32.25
N GLY A 69 -4.53 10.91 33.21
CA GLY A 69 -3.46 11.58 33.92
C GLY A 69 -2.52 10.57 34.58
N LEU A 70 -1.25 10.61 34.18
CA LEU A 70 -0.18 9.89 34.85
C LEU A 70 0.01 10.51 36.25
N PRO A 71 0.09 9.72 37.34
CA PRO A 71 0.30 10.29 38.67
C PRO A 71 1.61 11.06 38.71
N ARG A 72 1.54 12.35 39.13
CA ARG A 72 2.72 13.20 39.32
C ARG A 72 3.63 12.51 40.33
N ALA A 73 4.80 12.07 39.87
CA ALA A 73 5.89 11.69 40.76
C ALA A 73 6.29 12.95 41.55
N GLY A 74 5.98 12.94 42.85
CA GLY A 74 6.48 13.95 43.77
C GLY A 74 7.98 13.78 43.91
N HIS A 75 8.72 14.86 43.63
CA HIS A 75 10.13 14.95 43.97
C HIS A 75 10.25 15.51 45.40
N ASN A 76 11.02 14.83 46.25
CA ASN A 76 11.61 15.40 47.45
C ASN A 76 13.08 15.71 47.15
#